data_AF-A0A7Y6UJ04-F1
#
_entry.id   AF-A0A7Y6UJ04-F1
#
_cell.length_a   1.000
_cell.length_b   1.000
_cell.length_c   1.000
_cell.angle_alpha   90.00
_cell.angle_beta   90.00
_cell.angle_gamma   90.00
#
_symmetry.space_group_name_H-M   'P 1'
#
loop_
_entity.id
_entity.type
_entity.pdbx_description
1 polymer ?
#
loop_
_entity_poly.entity_id
_entity_poly.type
_entity_poly.pdbx_seq_one_letter_code
_entity_poly.pdbx_strand_id
1 'polypeptide(L)'
;MRPFALVVLACTAACSDQGSDDVVGPFTGEVHTFYVDAFAMPRDASEALAIADDLDGDGAIENAFGNVTAVLATTNDLTTNAPEMIASGALASFVEIQADDLVDDPSVGVRFVGGQGLDAGVFGARLSAGVIRSNRTRDTTHPGLSSVRLPIYTNADPLNVGLDGIEVDLTPDGRGGYDGIVRGGIPIGFARDAAYSGFIQMAQTEPDRHLVFGRGIDTDHDDVFSREELDVSVIAILVSPDIERYASITQPSMSVAFGVHLSPTPPAAGAPTCRDRVKNGDETDVDCGGSCQTCWASKTCSVPADCQSQVCAGDRCLVPTCSDGVRDGYESDVDCGGKCGPCAAGKACAADRDCASNRCDNGVGSLGNCS
;
A
#
# COMPACT_ATOMS: atom_id res chain seq x y z
N MET A 1 11.54 3.33 -84.20
CA MET A 1 10.89 4.52 -83.60
C MET A 1 10.65 4.24 -82.13
N ARG A 2 10.91 5.24 -81.28
CA ARG A 2 11.33 5.15 -79.88
C ARG A 2 10.25 4.60 -78.92
N PRO A 3 10.65 3.97 -77.80
CA PRO A 3 9.74 3.24 -76.90
C PRO A 3 9.03 4.17 -75.93
N PHE A 4 7.80 3.80 -75.55
CA PHE A 4 7.03 4.41 -74.47
C PHE A 4 7.76 4.22 -73.13
N ALA A 5 8.17 5.31 -72.51
CA ALA A 5 8.68 5.30 -71.14
C ALA A 5 7.49 5.28 -70.17
N LEU A 6 7.26 4.12 -69.54
CA LEU A 6 6.37 3.98 -68.40
C LEU A 6 7.06 4.63 -67.19
N VAL A 7 6.61 5.82 -66.80
CA VAL A 7 7.05 6.46 -65.55
C VAL A 7 6.35 5.73 -64.41
N VAL A 8 7.04 4.78 -63.81
CA VAL A 8 6.68 4.21 -62.52
C VAL A 8 6.98 5.28 -61.48
N LEU A 9 5.94 5.99 -61.05
CA LEU A 9 6.01 6.85 -59.88
C LEU A 9 6.16 5.93 -58.66
N ALA A 10 7.39 5.69 -58.24
CA ALA A 10 7.67 5.06 -56.97
C ALA A 10 7.23 6.04 -55.87
N CYS A 11 6.00 5.88 -55.39
CA CYS A 11 5.64 6.39 -54.06
C CYS A 11 6.50 5.62 -53.06
N THR A 12 7.66 6.17 -52.72
CA THR A 12 8.30 5.85 -51.45
C THR A 12 7.33 6.36 -50.38
N ALA A 13 6.46 5.46 -49.92
CA ALA A 13 5.84 5.64 -48.62
C ALA A 13 6.99 5.72 -47.62
N ALA A 14 7.35 6.95 -47.25
CA ALA A 14 8.03 7.16 -45.99
C ALA A 14 7.04 6.70 -44.93
N CYS A 15 7.20 5.47 -44.47
CA CYS A 15 6.73 5.09 -43.15
C CYS A 15 7.47 6.02 -42.20
N SER A 16 6.84 7.12 -41.80
CA SER A 16 7.17 7.73 -40.53
C SER A 16 6.75 6.69 -39.50
N ASP A 17 7.69 5.83 -39.09
CA ASP A 17 7.66 5.32 -37.73
C ASP A 17 7.57 6.57 -36.84
N GLN A 18 6.36 6.89 -36.38
CA GLN A 18 6.20 7.68 -35.17
C GLN A 18 6.64 6.74 -34.06
N GLY A 19 7.95 6.49 -33.98
CA GLY A 19 8.54 5.69 -32.93
C GLY A 19 8.12 6.30 -31.62
N SER A 20 7.66 5.48 -30.68
CA SER A 20 7.37 5.92 -29.31
C SER A 20 8.51 6.81 -28.84
N ASP A 21 8.20 7.97 -28.25
CA ASP A 21 9.17 8.85 -27.56
C ASP A 21 9.77 8.18 -26.30
N ASP A 22 9.79 6.86 -26.26
CA ASP A 22 10.39 6.04 -25.23
C ASP A 22 11.90 6.25 -25.20
N VAL A 23 12.40 6.49 -24.00
CA VAL A 23 13.80 6.23 -23.71
C VAL A 23 13.95 4.74 -23.47
N VAL A 24 14.81 4.10 -24.26
CA VAL A 24 15.12 2.66 -24.12
C VAL A 24 16.63 2.53 -24.04
N GLY A 25 17.10 1.58 -23.23
CA GLY A 25 18.52 1.31 -23.07
C GLY A 25 19.21 0.80 -24.36
N PRO A 26 20.52 0.54 -24.30
CA PRO A 26 21.35 0.51 -23.09
C PRO A 26 21.60 1.90 -22.49
N PHE A 27 21.54 2.00 -21.16
CA PHE A 27 21.85 3.22 -20.42
C PHE A 27 23.35 3.28 -20.10
N THR A 28 23.90 4.49 -20.06
CA THR A 28 25.33 4.75 -19.80
C THR A 28 25.52 5.54 -18.49
N GLY A 29 26.78 5.69 -18.07
CA GLY A 29 27.13 6.45 -16.88
C GLY A 29 27.16 5.66 -15.57
N GLU A 30 27.31 6.41 -14.47
CA GLU A 30 27.39 5.86 -13.12
C GLU A 30 25.98 5.57 -12.58
N VAL A 31 25.87 4.54 -11.73
CA VAL A 31 24.63 4.24 -11.00
C VAL A 31 24.66 4.98 -9.66
N HIS A 32 23.77 5.94 -9.51
CA HIS A 32 23.55 6.70 -8.29
C HIS A 32 22.40 6.08 -7.50
N THR A 33 22.60 5.83 -6.21
CA THR A 33 21.56 5.28 -5.32
C THR A 33 21.02 6.36 -4.40
N PHE A 34 19.70 6.51 -4.34
CA PHE A 34 19.00 7.38 -3.41
C PHE A 34 18.01 6.57 -2.58
N TYR A 35 18.01 6.79 -1.27
CA TYR A 35 17.21 6.03 -0.31
C TYR A 35 15.90 6.73 -0.06
N VAL A 36 14.80 5.98 -0.02
CA VAL A 36 13.52 6.53 0.39
C VAL A 36 13.56 6.76 1.89
N ASP A 37 13.44 8.01 2.32
CA ASP A 37 13.41 8.40 3.74
C ASP A 37 12.05 8.98 4.17
N ALA A 38 11.12 9.16 3.24
CA ALA A 38 9.71 9.42 3.53
C ALA A 38 8.78 8.89 2.43
N PHE A 39 7.58 8.50 2.84
CA PHE A 39 6.44 8.22 1.96
C PHE A 39 5.33 9.26 2.23
N ALA A 40 4.72 9.77 1.17
CA ALA A 40 3.59 10.68 1.23
C ALA A 40 2.38 10.04 0.55
N MET A 41 1.55 9.38 1.37
CA MET A 41 0.29 8.79 0.92
C MET A 41 -0.79 9.87 0.91
N PRO A 42 -1.60 9.99 -0.17
CA PRO A 42 -2.74 10.90 -0.18
C PRO A 42 -3.71 10.63 0.97
N ARG A 43 -4.12 11.69 1.68
CA ARG A 43 -5.05 11.59 2.82
C ARG A 43 -6.45 12.06 2.50
N ASP A 44 -6.62 12.73 1.39
CA ASP A 44 -7.91 13.18 0.88
C ASP A 44 -7.92 13.21 -0.65
N ALA A 45 -9.10 13.47 -1.22
CA ALA A 45 -9.29 13.53 -2.66
C ALA A 45 -8.46 14.65 -3.34
N SER A 46 -8.21 15.77 -2.64
CA SER A 46 -7.42 16.87 -3.20
C SER A 46 -5.95 16.47 -3.34
N GLU A 47 -5.39 15.83 -2.32
CA GLU A 47 -4.02 15.29 -2.38
C GLU A 47 -3.90 14.18 -3.42
N ALA A 48 -4.91 13.31 -3.52
CA ALA A 48 -4.92 12.22 -4.51
C ALA A 48 -4.90 12.76 -5.94
N LEU A 49 -5.72 13.77 -6.23
CA LEU A 49 -5.80 14.42 -7.55
C LEU A 49 -4.55 15.24 -7.88
N ALA A 50 -3.88 15.82 -6.88
CA ALA A 50 -2.68 16.63 -7.09
C ALA A 50 -1.51 15.82 -7.68
N ILE A 51 -1.51 14.50 -7.46
CA ILE A 51 -0.50 13.58 -7.95
C ILE A 51 -1.04 12.51 -8.91
N ALA A 52 -2.29 12.63 -9.35
CA ALA A 52 -2.89 11.74 -10.35
C ALA A 52 -2.42 12.10 -11.77
N ASP A 53 -2.34 11.11 -12.68
CA ASP A 53 -2.15 11.33 -14.12
C ASP A 53 -3.18 10.53 -14.92
N ASP A 54 -3.30 10.88 -16.20
CA ASP A 54 -3.87 10.02 -17.23
C ASP A 54 -2.86 8.90 -17.57
N LEU A 55 -3.01 7.73 -16.97
CA LEU A 55 -2.10 6.60 -17.09
C LEU A 55 -2.43 5.69 -18.27
N ASP A 56 -3.67 5.68 -18.76
CA ASP A 56 -4.12 4.83 -19.87
C ASP A 56 -4.43 5.59 -21.17
N GLY A 57 -4.40 6.92 -21.14
CA GLY A 57 -4.52 7.80 -22.30
C GLY A 57 -5.96 8.12 -22.69
N ASP A 58 -6.95 7.82 -21.85
CA ASP A 58 -8.36 8.12 -22.12
C ASP A 58 -8.75 9.58 -21.79
N GLY A 59 -7.85 10.32 -21.13
CA GLY A 59 -7.99 11.72 -20.76
C GLY A 59 -8.67 11.96 -19.41
N ALA A 60 -9.05 10.92 -18.67
CA ALA A 60 -9.31 10.99 -17.24
C ALA A 60 -7.98 11.10 -16.46
N ILE A 61 -8.06 11.33 -15.15
CA ILE A 61 -6.88 11.27 -14.28
C ILE A 61 -7.13 10.19 -13.24
N GLU A 62 -6.21 9.24 -13.14
CA GLU A 62 -6.36 8.04 -12.33
C GLU A 62 -5.47 8.08 -11.09
N ASN A 63 -6.10 7.83 -9.95
CA ASN A 63 -5.44 7.51 -8.68
C ASN A 63 -6.45 6.86 -7.72
N ALA A 64 -6.99 5.70 -8.10
CA ALA A 64 -7.89 4.90 -7.28
C ALA A 64 -7.27 4.57 -5.93
N PHE A 65 -5.95 4.33 -5.89
CA PHE A 65 -5.20 4.18 -4.64
C PHE A 65 -5.37 5.36 -3.68
N GLY A 66 -5.32 6.60 -4.19
CA GLY A 66 -5.55 7.79 -3.39
C GLY A 66 -6.95 7.84 -2.76
N ASN A 67 -7.96 7.25 -3.41
CA ASN A 67 -9.30 7.11 -2.81
C ASN A 67 -9.29 6.08 -1.67
N VAL A 68 -8.56 4.97 -1.83
CA VAL A 68 -8.39 3.95 -0.77
C VAL A 68 -7.72 4.59 0.45
N THR A 69 -6.60 5.28 0.26
CA THR A 69 -5.87 5.90 1.37
C THR A 69 -6.64 7.05 2.01
N ALA A 70 -7.42 7.81 1.24
CA ALA A 70 -8.31 8.83 1.78
C ALA A 70 -9.40 8.23 2.70
N VAL A 71 -10.05 7.14 2.29
CA VAL A 71 -11.04 6.45 3.14
C VAL A 71 -10.39 5.98 4.44
N LEU A 72 -9.23 5.32 4.36
CA LEU A 72 -8.48 4.86 5.53
C LEU A 72 -8.02 6.00 6.43
N ALA A 73 -7.68 7.16 5.86
CA ALA A 73 -7.34 8.35 6.64
C ALA A 73 -8.53 8.85 7.47
N THR A 74 -9.75 8.81 6.91
CA THR A 74 -10.96 9.25 7.64
C THR A 74 -11.31 8.36 8.83
N THR A 75 -10.93 7.07 8.79
CA THR A 75 -11.15 6.11 9.88
C THR A 75 -9.95 5.98 10.82
N ASN A 76 -8.87 6.75 10.59
CA ASN A 76 -7.61 6.67 11.33
C ASN A 76 -6.93 5.29 11.23
N ASP A 77 -7.12 4.64 10.08
CA ASP A 77 -6.57 3.34 9.73
C ASP A 77 -5.39 3.45 8.74
N LEU A 78 -5.22 4.61 8.09
CA LEU A 78 -4.01 4.91 7.31
C LEU A 78 -2.84 5.16 8.25
N THR A 79 -1.75 4.42 8.06
CA THR A 79 -0.58 4.50 8.93
C THR A 79 0.11 5.87 8.88
N THR A 80 0.68 6.23 10.02
CA THR A 80 1.53 7.42 10.22
C THR A 80 2.96 7.04 10.58
N ASN A 81 3.25 5.74 10.75
CA ASN A 81 4.50 5.25 11.35
C ASN A 81 5.56 4.89 10.29
N ALA A 82 5.38 5.29 9.04
CA ALA A 82 6.36 5.06 7.97
C ALA A 82 7.79 5.54 8.35
N PRO A 83 7.99 6.70 9.01
CA PRO A 83 9.32 7.12 9.46
C PRO A 83 10.00 6.12 10.40
N GLU A 84 9.25 5.50 11.30
CA GLU A 84 9.76 4.49 12.24
C GLU A 84 10.15 3.21 11.50
N MET A 85 9.29 2.74 10.59
CA MET A 85 9.57 1.56 9.74
C MET A 85 10.77 1.77 8.81
N ILE A 86 11.00 2.99 8.32
CA ILE A 86 12.18 3.35 7.54
C ILE A 86 13.42 3.29 8.43
N ALA A 87 13.35 3.90 9.62
CA ALA A 87 14.47 3.97 10.55
C ALA A 87 14.86 2.61 11.14
N SER A 88 13.93 1.65 11.26
CA SER A 88 14.22 0.26 11.62
C SER A 88 14.72 -0.60 10.45
N GLY A 89 14.54 -0.12 9.22
CA GLY A 89 14.85 -0.86 7.99
C GLY A 89 13.74 -1.80 7.51
N ALA A 90 12.61 -1.90 8.22
CA ALA A 90 11.46 -2.70 7.78
C ALA A 90 10.88 -2.21 6.43
N LEU A 91 11.00 -0.91 6.17
CA LEU A 91 10.59 -0.24 4.93
C LEU A 91 11.79 0.29 4.12
N ALA A 92 12.93 -0.40 4.16
CA ALA A 92 14.11 0.00 3.39
C ALA A 92 13.86 -0.12 1.88
N SER A 93 13.69 1.03 1.22
CA SER A 93 13.52 1.16 -0.23
C SER A 93 14.53 2.16 -0.81
N PHE A 94 14.87 2.01 -2.08
CA PHE A 94 15.77 2.93 -2.77
C PHE A 94 15.45 3.02 -4.26
N VAL A 95 15.87 4.12 -4.87
CA VAL A 95 15.82 4.37 -6.31
C VAL A 95 17.25 4.46 -6.81
N GLU A 96 17.55 3.72 -7.87
CA GLU A 96 18.78 3.85 -8.61
C GLU A 96 18.55 4.62 -9.90
N ILE A 97 19.48 5.52 -10.21
CA ILE A 97 19.52 6.35 -11.41
C ILE A 97 20.85 6.09 -12.09
N GLN A 98 20.81 5.49 -13.28
CA GLN A 98 21.97 5.31 -14.15
C GLN A 98 21.99 6.43 -15.18
N ALA A 99 22.96 7.35 -15.06
CA ALA A 99 23.09 8.52 -15.91
C ALA A 99 24.56 8.94 -16.07
N ASP A 100 24.89 9.55 -17.21
CA ASP A 100 26.20 10.16 -17.45
C ASP A 100 26.36 11.50 -16.70
N ASP A 101 25.25 12.23 -16.51
CA ASP A 101 25.17 13.47 -15.75
C ASP A 101 23.80 13.60 -15.06
N LEU A 102 23.79 14.10 -13.83
CA LEU A 102 22.57 14.31 -13.04
C LEU A 102 21.94 15.70 -13.27
N VAL A 103 22.37 16.46 -14.28
CA VAL A 103 21.79 17.76 -14.66
C VAL A 103 21.08 17.73 -16.00
N ASP A 104 21.69 17.19 -17.05
CA ASP A 104 21.00 16.97 -18.34
C ASP A 104 21.47 15.67 -18.99
N ASP A 105 20.57 14.70 -19.11
CA ASP A 105 20.82 13.42 -19.76
C ASP A 105 19.56 12.93 -20.49
N PRO A 106 19.58 12.83 -21.84
CA PRO A 106 18.41 12.40 -22.61
C PRO A 106 18.11 10.89 -22.47
N SER A 107 19.00 10.09 -21.88
CA SER A 107 18.85 8.63 -21.76
C SER A 107 19.30 8.09 -20.40
N VAL A 108 18.37 8.12 -19.44
CA VAL A 108 18.60 7.65 -18.07
C VAL A 108 17.87 6.33 -17.82
N GLY A 109 18.54 5.42 -17.11
CA GLY A 109 17.91 4.22 -16.56
C GLY A 109 17.49 4.46 -15.12
N VAL A 110 16.22 4.20 -14.79
CA VAL A 110 15.69 4.32 -13.42
C VAL A 110 15.23 2.96 -12.94
N ARG A 111 15.52 2.63 -11.68
CA ARG A 111 15.06 1.41 -11.02
C ARG A 111 14.58 1.72 -9.61
N PHE A 112 13.31 1.44 -9.32
CA PHE A 112 12.77 1.51 -7.96
C PHE A 112 12.85 0.12 -7.32
N VAL A 113 13.55 -0.01 -6.21
CA VAL A 113 13.63 -1.23 -5.40
C VAL A 113 12.88 -1.01 -4.08
N GLY A 114 11.73 -1.66 -3.92
CA GLY A 114 10.87 -1.52 -2.72
C GLY A 114 11.32 -2.29 -1.48
N GLY A 115 12.39 -3.07 -1.59
CA GLY A 115 12.83 -3.93 -0.51
C GLY A 115 13.85 -4.95 -0.96
N GLN A 116 14.61 -5.48 -0.02
CA GLN A 116 15.58 -6.55 -0.28
C GLN A 116 14.86 -7.78 -0.86
N GLY A 117 15.36 -8.27 -2.00
CA GLY A 117 14.84 -9.46 -2.67
C GLY A 117 13.55 -9.27 -3.47
N LEU A 118 13.06 -8.03 -3.62
CA LEU A 118 11.93 -7.71 -4.49
C LEU A 118 12.39 -7.45 -5.92
N ASP A 119 11.57 -7.87 -6.89
CA ASP A 119 11.86 -7.67 -8.31
C ASP A 119 11.76 -6.19 -8.70
N ALA A 120 12.73 -5.71 -9.47
CA ALA A 120 12.78 -4.34 -9.94
C ALA A 120 13.49 -4.26 -11.30
N GLY A 121 12.73 -3.90 -12.34
CA GLY A 121 13.24 -3.64 -13.68
C GLY A 121 13.82 -2.23 -13.80
N VAL A 122 14.71 -2.06 -14.78
CA VAL A 122 15.18 -0.72 -15.20
C VAL A 122 14.26 -0.21 -16.29
N PHE A 123 13.74 0.99 -16.14
CA PHE A 123 12.91 1.68 -17.13
C PHE A 123 13.54 3.00 -17.55
N GLY A 124 13.21 3.47 -18.75
CA GLY A 124 13.81 4.67 -19.31
C GLY A 124 13.21 5.96 -18.75
N ALA A 125 14.06 6.97 -18.63
CA ALA A 125 13.70 8.32 -18.25
C ALA A 125 14.56 9.35 -18.98
N ARG A 126 14.09 10.60 -18.99
CA ARG A 126 14.88 11.76 -19.39
C ARG A 126 15.18 12.60 -18.17
N LEU A 127 16.37 13.16 -18.14
CA LEU A 127 16.81 14.11 -17.13
C LEU A 127 17.04 15.46 -17.82
N SER A 128 16.38 16.50 -17.33
CA SER A 128 16.61 17.86 -17.81
C SER A 128 16.54 18.87 -16.67
N ALA A 129 17.56 19.72 -16.56
CA ALA A 129 17.77 20.63 -15.44
C ALA A 129 17.63 19.94 -14.05
N GLY A 130 18.15 18.71 -13.95
CA GLY A 130 18.06 17.87 -12.76
C GLY A 130 16.72 17.17 -12.54
N VAL A 131 15.67 17.52 -13.27
CA VAL A 131 14.35 16.88 -13.15
C VAL A 131 14.33 15.60 -13.97
N ILE A 132 13.94 14.50 -13.35
CA ILE A 132 13.77 13.20 -14.02
C ILE A 132 12.29 13.02 -14.34
N ARG A 133 12.02 12.62 -15.59
CA ARG A 133 10.70 12.19 -16.05
C ARG A 133 10.83 10.83 -16.73
N SER A 134 10.20 9.82 -16.18
CA SER A 134 10.19 8.48 -16.81
C SER A 134 9.38 8.47 -18.10
N ASN A 135 9.51 7.40 -18.88
CA ASN A 135 8.54 7.09 -19.92
C ASN A 135 7.13 7.05 -19.31
N ARG A 136 6.15 7.54 -20.07
CA ARG A 136 4.75 7.56 -19.64
C ARG A 136 4.06 6.27 -19.97
N THR A 137 3.35 5.72 -19.00
CA THR A 137 2.69 4.43 -19.08
C THR A 137 1.60 4.40 -20.14
N ARG A 138 0.95 5.53 -20.39
CA ARG A 138 -0.10 5.66 -21.43
C ARG A 138 0.39 5.33 -22.84
N ASP A 139 1.64 5.72 -23.17
CA ASP A 139 2.18 5.67 -24.53
C ASP A 139 3.38 4.73 -24.69
N THR A 140 3.96 4.26 -23.59
CA THR A 140 5.21 3.50 -23.63
C THR A 140 5.03 2.10 -24.19
N THR A 141 6.00 1.68 -25.01
CA THR A 141 6.16 0.31 -25.50
C THR A 141 7.10 -0.53 -24.63
N HIS A 142 7.79 0.10 -23.67
CA HIS A 142 8.72 -0.51 -22.73
C HIS A 142 8.36 -0.15 -21.28
N PRO A 143 7.20 -0.60 -20.79
CA PRO A 143 6.73 -0.26 -19.45
C PRO A 143 7.69 -0.77 -18.37
N GLY A 144 7.92 0.03 -17.35
CA GLY A 144 8.68 -0.38 -16.18
C GLY A 144 7.89 -1.37 -15.32
N LEU A 145 8.60 -2.31 -14.70
CA LEU A 145 8.06 -3.24 -13.71
C LEU A 145 8.82 -3.08 -12.39
N SER A 146 8.12 -3.07 -11.28
CA SER A 146 8.74 -3.01 -9.96
C SER A 146 7.85 -3.67 -8.91
N SER A 147 8.42 -4.11 -7.81
CA SER A 147 7.70 -4.47 -6.59
C SER A 147 8.07 -3.48 -5.49
N VAL A 148 7.06 -2.80 -4.96
CA VAL A 148 7.19 -1.78 -3.91
C VAL A 148 6.64 -2.29 -2.58
N ARG A 149 7.17 -1.78 -1.46
CA ARG A 149 6.56 -1.94 -0.15
C ARG A 149 5.82 -0.67 0.21
N LEU A 150 4.53 -0.77 0.49
CA LEU A 150 3.69 0.37 0.83
C LEU A 150 3.21 0.29 2.29
N PRO A 151 3.51 1.30 3.12
CA PRO A 151 2.96 1.40 4.47
C PRO A 151 1.53 1.94 4.36
N ILE A 152 0.53 1.07 4.26
CA ILE A 152 -0.87 1.49 4.12
C ILE A 152 -1.59 1.43 5.46
N TYR A 153 -1.77 0.24 6.02
CA TYR A 153 -2.58 0.05 7.22
C TYR A 153 -1.78 0.32 8.49
N THR A 154 -2.43 0.95 9.48
CA THR A 154 -1.92 0.97 10.85
C THR A 154 -1.80 -0.46 11.37
N ASN A 155 -0.81 -0.71 12.24
CA ASN A 155 -0.60 -2.02 12.87
C ASN A 155 -0.51 -3.25 11.92
N ALA A 156 -0.27 -3.03 10.62
CA ALA A 156 0.06 -4.07 9.66
C ALA A 156 1.44 -3.84 9.03
N ASP A 157 2.06 -4.93 8.56
CA ASP A 157 3.32 -4.91 7.84
C ASP A 157 3.17 -4.11 6.53
N PRO A 158 4.26 -3.49 6.02
CA PRO A 158 4.24 -2.90 4.69
C PRO A 158 3.85 -3.93 3.63
N LEU A 159 2.93 -3.54 2.77
CA LEU A 159 2.36 -4.44 1.76
C LEU A 159 3.30 -4.53 0.58
N ASN A 160 3.63 -5.75 0.15
CA ASN A 160 4.33 -5.96 -1.11
C ASN A 160 3.33 -5.82 -2.26
N VAL A 161 3.59 -4.89 -3.18
CA VAL A 161 2.70 -4.58 -4.29
C VAL A 161 3.51 -4.55 -5.58
N GLY A 162 3.09 -5.34 -6.56
CA GLY A 162 3.63 -5.28 -7.92
C GLY A 162 3.08 -4.06 -8.66
N LEU A 163 3.97 -3.31 -9.30
CA LEU A 163 3.67 -2.17 -10.16
C LEU A 163 4.03 -2.49 -11.60
N ASP A 164 3.02 -2.40 -12.44
CA ASP A 164 3.10 -2.46 -13.89
C ASP A 164 3.04 -1.05 -14.46
N GLY A 165 3.92 -0.76 -15.42
CA GLY A 165 4.01 0.59 -15.98
C GLY A 165 4.33 1.60 -14.90
N ILE A 166 5.36 1.32 -14.10
CA ILE A 166 5.80 2.27 -13.07
C ILE A 166 6.33 3.54 -13.73
N GLU A 167 5.83 4.68 -13.28
CA GLU A 167 6.36 6.01 -13.57
C GLU A 167 7.04 6.57 -12.33
N VAL A 168 8.21 7.19 -12.51
CA VAL A 168 8.94 7.85 -11.43
C VAL A 168 9.40 9.22 -11.91
N ASP A 169 8.76 10.25 -11.37
CA ASP A 169 9.07 11.64 -11.62
C ASP A 169 9.78 12.25 -10.42
N LEU A 170 10.99 12.76 -10.60
CA LEU A 170 11.83 13.26 -9.51
C LEU A 170 12.20 14.73 -9.75
N THR A 171 12.01 15.55 -8.72
CA THR A 171 12.39 16.97 -8.71
C THR A 171 13.47 17.19 -7.66
N PRO A 172 14.63 17.81 -7.99
CA PRO A 172 15.68 18.07 -7.02
C PRO A 172 15.18 18.89 -5.82
N ASP A 173 15.53 18.46 -4.61
CA ASP A 173 15.14 19.12 -3.35
C ASP A 173 16.07 20.28 -2.94
N GLY A 174 17.18 20.45 -3.68
CA GLY A 174 18.23 21.44 -3.39
C GLY A 174 19.20 21.04 -2.26
N ARG A 175 19.08 19.83 -1.71
CA ARG A 175 19.93 19.25 -0.64
C ARG A 175 20.69 18.01 -1.11
N GLY A 176 20.63 17.71 -2.40
CA GLY A 176 21.27 16.56 -3.02
C GLY A 176 20.37 15.32 -3.08
N GLY A 177 19.09 15.46 -2.75
CA GLY A 177 18.05 14.46 -2.88
C GLY A 177 16.97 14.87 -3.89
N TYR A 178 15.81 14.20 -3.81
CA TYR A 178 14.67 14.45 -4.67
C TYR A 178 13.34 14.35 -3.93
N ASP A 179 12.41 15.23 -4.27
CA ASP A 179 10.98 14.99 -4.08
C ASP A 179 10.46 14.21 -5.29
N GLY A 180 9.82 13.07 -5.04
CA GLY A 180 9.39 12.12 -6.06
C GLY A 180 7.89 11.87 -6.07
N ILE A 181 7.34 11.62 -7.24
CA ILE A 181 6.01 11.04 -7.42
C ILE A 181 6.18 9.70 -8.14
N VAL A 182 5.65 8.65 -7.56
CA VAL A 182 5.60 7.31 -8.13
C VAL A 182 4.18 7.03 -8.57
N ARG A 183 4.00 6.55 -9.81
CA ARG A 183 2.70 6.18 -10.37
C ARG A 183 2.77 4.82 -11.06
N GLY A 184 1.63 4.27 -11.42
CA GLY A 184 1.53 3.08 -12.27
C GLY A 184 0.27 2.28 -11.99
N GLY A 185 0.30 1.01 -12.38
CA GLY A 185 -0.79 0.06 -12.17
C GLY A 185 -0.45 -1.02 -11.19
N ILE A 186 -1.36 -1.31 -10.27
CA ILE A 186 -1.32 -2.51 -9.44
C ILE A 186 -2.24 -3.54 -10.08
N PRO A 187 -1.73 -4.66 -10.61
CA PRO A 187 -2.60 -5.69 -11.16
C PRO A 187 -3.58 -6.18 -10.09
N ILE A 188 -4.85 -6.35 -10.46
CA ILE A 188 -5.94 -6.52 -9.49
C ILE A 188 -5.74 -7.65 -8.48
N GLY A 189 -5.08 -8.75 -8.90
CA GLY A 189 -4.73 -9.86 -8.01
C GLY A 189 -3.80 -9.42 -6.88
N PHE A 190 -2.74 -8.65 -7.21
CA PHE A 190 -1.83 -8.08 -6.22
C PHE A 190 -2.53 -7.05 -5.33
N ALA A 191 -3.40 -6.21 -5.90
CA ALA A 191 -4.15 -5.21 -5.12
C ALA A 191 -5.03 -5.86 -4.05
N ARG A 192 -5.80 -6.90 -4.43
CA ARG A 192 -6.65 -7.65 -3.50
C ARG A 192 -5.84 -8.40 -2.45
N ASP A 193 -4.80 -9.13 -2.86
CA ASP A 193 -3.96 -9.89 -1.92
C ASP A 193 -3.30 -8.99 -0.88
N ALA A 194 -2.78 -7.84 -1.31
CA ALA A 194 -2.20 -6.83 -0.42
C ALA A 194 -3.26 -6.23 0.52
N ALA A 195 -4.40 -5.77 -0.02
CA ALA A 195 -5.45 -5.15 0.79
C ALA A 195 -6.03 -6.12 1.84
N TYR A 196 -6.25 -7.37 1.46
CA TYR A 196 -6.83 -8.39 2.35
C TYR A 196 -5.87 -8.78 3.45
N SER A 197 -4.60 -9.06 3.12
CA SER A 197 -3.59 -9.40 4.13
C SER A 197 -3.35 -8.25 5.11
N GLY A 198 -3.24 -7.02 4.61
CA GLY A 198 -3.08 -5.83 5.45
C GLY A 198 -4.27 -5.57 6.37
N PHE A 199 -5.49 -5.66 5.84
CA PHE A 199 -6.71 -5.51 6.63
C PHE A 199 -6.82 -6.57 7.73
N ILE A 200 -6.61 -7.85 7.39
CA ILE A 200 -6.68 -8.96 8.36
C ILE A 200 -5.68 -8.72 9.50
N GLN A 201 -4.44 -8.37 9.18
CA GLN A 201 -3.42 -8.13 10.20
C GLN A 201 -3.75 -6.93 11.08
N MET A 202 -4.19 -5.81 10.49
CA MET A 202 -4.63 -4.63 11.24
C MET A 202 -5.78 -4.99 12.20
N ALA A 203 -6.81 -5.66 11.69
CA ALA A 203 -7.98 -6.06 12.46
C ALA A 203 -7.63 -7.06 13.56
N GLN A 204 -6.73 -8.02 13.32
CA GLN A 204 -6.28 -8.96 14.36
C GLN A 204 -5.38 -8.31 15.41
N THR A 205 -4.64 -7.26 15.06
CA THR A 205 -3.73 -6.62 16.01
C THR A 205 -4.48 -5.74 17.01
N GLU A 206 -5.52 -5.01 16.57
CA GLU A 206 -6.38 -4.20 17.45
C GLU A 206 -7.88 -4.39 17.14
N PRO A 207 -8.46 -5.59 17.35
CA PRO A 207 -9.80 -5.89 16.87
C PRO A 207 -10.88 -5.00 17.49
N ASP A 208 -10.74 -4.64 18.77
CA ASP A 208 -11.58 -3.68 19.48
C ASP A 208 -11.80 -2.36 18.71
N ARG A 209 -10.76 -1.87 18.02
CA ARG A 209 -10.79 -0.61 17.26
C ARG A 209 -11.49 -0.76 15.91
N HIS A 210 -11.49 -1.97 15.36
CA HIS A 210 -12.04 -2.25 14.04
C HIS A 210 -13.34 -3.06 14.09
N LEU A 211 -13.92 -3.30 15.27
CA LEU A 211 -15.15 -4.09 15.46
C LEU A 211 -16.27 -3.69 14.50
N VAL A 212 -16.64 -2.41 14.47
CA VAL A 212 -17.80 -1.95 13.69
C VAL A 212 -17.61 -2.20 12.20
N PHE A 213 -16.40 -1.94 11.70
CA PHE A 213 -16.08 -2.16 10.29
C PHE A 213 -15.93 -3.65 9.98
N GLY A 214 -15.21 -4.39 10.81
CA GLY A 214 -15.02 -5.84 10.69
C GLY A 214 -16.34 -6.60 10.69
N ARG A 215 -17.31 -6.21 11.52
CA ARG A 215 -18.65 -6.83 11.56
C ARG A 215 -19.46 -6.64 10.29
N GLY A 216 -19.15 -5.63 9.49
CA GLY A 216 -19.75 -5.47 8.16
C GLY A 216 -19.14 -6.36 7.09
N ILE A 217 -17.99 -6.98 7.38
CA ILE A 217 -17.23 -7.85 6.47
C ILE A 217 -17.43 -9.31 6.85
N ASP A 218 -17.17 -9.65 8.12
CA ASP A 218 -17.39 -10.96 8.75
C ASP A 218 -18.89 -11.27 8.78
N THR A 219 -19.37 -11.89 7.70
CA THR A 219 -20.77 -12.13 7.36
C THR A 219 -21.25 -13.48 7.88
N ASP A 220 -20.36 -14.48 7.97
CA ASP A 220 -20.69 -15.75 8.62
C ASP A 220 -20.46 -15.72 10.14
N HIS A 221 -19.74 -14.71 10.61
CA HIS A 221 -19.61 -14.30 12.00
C HIS A 221 -18.79 -15.24 12.87
N ASP A 222 -17.74 -15.83 12.31
CA ASP A 222 -16.83 -16.71 13.02
C ASP A 222 -15.61 -15.97 13.61
N ASP A 223 -15.57 -14.64 13.50
CA ASP A 223 -14.46 -13.75 13.89
C ASP A 223 -13.17 -13.99 13.05
N VAL A 224 -13.30 -14.61 11.88
CA VAL A 224 -12.23 -14.86 10.92
C VAL A 224 -12.62 -14.26 9.57
N PHE A 225 -11.91 -13.22 9.15
CA PHE A 225 -12.14 -12.64 7.82
C PHE A 225 -11.64 -13.58 6.72
N SER A 226 -12.56 -14.33 6.14
CA SER A 226 -12.29 -15.23 5.03
C SER A 226 -12.10 -14.46 3.71
N ARG A 227 -11.50 -15.12 2.71
CA ARG A 227 -11.38 -14.50 1.37
C ARG A 227 -12.76 -14.31 0.73
N GLU A 228 -13.66 -15.25 0.96
CA GLU A 228 -15.02 -15.25 0.43
C GLU A 228 -15.79 -14.01 0.90
N GLU A 229 -15.64 -13.63 2.16
CA GLU A 229 -16.23 -12.41 2.73
C GLU A 229 -15.57 -11.14 2.19
N LEU A 230 -14.24 -11.14 2.13
CA LEU A 230 -13.49 -9.99 1.64
C LEU A 230 -13.76 -9.70 0.16
N ASP A 231 -13.99 -10.73 -0.66
CA ASP A 231 -14.31 -10.60 -2.10
C ASP A 231 -15.67 -9.94 -2.37
N VAL A 232 -16.61 -9.99 -1.43
CA VAL A 232 -17.93 -9.34 -1.53
C VAL A 232 -18.04 -8.08 -0.67
N SER A 233 -16.95 -7.69 0.00
CA SER A 233 -16.91 -6.56 0.92
C SER A 233 -16.70 -5.21 0.22
N VAL A 234 -16.84 -4.13 1.00
CA VAL A 234 -16.45 -2.78 0.56
C VAL A 234 -14.97 -2.68 0.19
N ILE A 235 -14.09 -3.51 0.77
CA ILE A 235 -12.66 -3.51 0.42
C ILE A 235 -12.47 -3.94 -1.03
N ALA A 236 -13.17 -4.99 -1.49
CA ALA A 236 -13.11 -5.45 -2.87
C ALA A 236 -13.60 -4.38 -3.87
N ILE A 237 -14.59 -3.57 -3.47
CA ILE A 237 -15.08 -2.44 -4.26
C ILE A 237 -14.03 -1.34 -4.31
N LEU A 238 -13.40 -1.00 -3.18
CA LEU A 238 -12.39 0.05 -3.11
C LEU A 238 -11.13 -0.27 -3.93
N VAL A 239 -10.77 -1.55 -4.05
CA VAL A 239 -9.62 -1.99 -4.85
C VAL A 239 -9.99 -2.50 -6.22
N SER A 240 -11.16 -2.13 -6.75
CA SER A 240 -11.59 -2.50 -8.11
C SER A 240 -10.64 -1.93 -9.18
N PRO A 241 -10.45 -2.62 -10.32
CA PRO A 241 -9.67 -2.04 -11.40
C PRO A 241 -10.40 -0.80 -11.94
N ASP A 242 -9.65 0.28 -12.12
CA ASP A 242 -10.06 1.48 -12.85
C ASP A 242 -9.30 1.63 -14.16
N ILE A 243 -8.27 0.80 -14.38
CA ILE A 243 -7.53 0.74 -15.64
C ILE A 243 -7.67 -0.65 -16.25
N GLU A 244 -8.29 -0.71 -17.42
CA GLU A 244 -8.49 -1.98 -18.15
C GLU A 244 -7.25 -2.38 -18.95
N ARG A 245 -6.45 -1.41 -19.41
CA ARG A 245 -5.26 -1.63 -20.21
C ARG A 245 -4.34 -0.41 -20.20
N TYR A 246 -3.04 -0.62 -20.01
CA TYR A 246 -2.01 0.34 -20.43
C TYR A 246 -1.45 -0.11 -21.77
N ALA A 247 -1.12 0.81 -22.69
CA ALA A 247 -0.34 0.55 -23.91
C ALA A 247 -0.18 -0.95 -24.29
N SER A 248 0.91 -1.62 -23.83
CA SER A 248 1.20 -3.05 -24.01
C SER A 248 0.83 -3.98 -22.84
N ILE A 249 0.38 -3.47 -21.68
CA ILE A 249 -0.01 -4.26 -20.50
C ILE A 249 -1.52 -4.51 -20.54
N THR A 250 -1.92 -5.78 -20.67
CA THR A 250 -3.31 -6.17 -20.92
C THR A 250 -4.07 -6.64 -19.68
N GLN A 251 -3.49 -6.55 -18.49
CA GLN A 251 -4.14 -7.01 -17.27
C GLN A 251 -4.86 -5.86 -16.55
N PRO A 252 -6.13 -6.05 -16.14
CA PRO A 252 -6.86 -5.04 -15.37
C PRO A 252 -6.10 -4.70 -14.09
N SER A 253 -5.95 -3.41 -13.86
CA SER A 253 -5.12 -2.87 -12.79
C SER A 253 -5.86 -1.74 -12.08
N MET A 254 -5.51 -1.56 -10.82
CA MET A 254 -5.88 -0.39 -10.03
C MET A 254 -4.77 0.65 -10.18
N SER A 255 -5.11 1.88 -10.55
CA SER A 255 -4.17 2.99 -10.63
C SER A 255 -3.64 3.36 -9.25
N VAL A 256 -2.36 3.70 -9.20
CA VAL A 256 -1.69 4.15 -7.99
C VAL A 256 -0.86 5.39 -8.25
N ALA A 257 -0.93 6.35 -7.31
CA ALA A 257 0.06 7.41 -7.18
C ALA A 257 0.33 7.73 -5.71
N PHE A 258 1.61 7.86 -5.36
CA PHE A 258 2.08 8.29 -4.04
C PHE A 258 3.37 9.09 -4.14
N GLY A 259 3.63 9.94 -3.15
CA GLY A 259 4.87 10.69 -3.06
C GLY A 259 5.96 9.94 -2.29
N VAL A 260 7.21 10.25 -2.60
CA VAL A 260 8.39 9.81 -1.84
C VAL A 260 9.37 10.97 -1.70
N HIS A 261 10.14 10.99 -0.62
CA HIS A 261 11.36 11.79 -0.54
C HIS A 261 12.57 10.86 -0.62
N LEU A 262 13.58 11.28 -1.38
CA LEU A 262 14.78 10.51 -1.67
C LEU A 262 16.01 11.25 -1.15
N SER A 263 16.83 10.57 -0.36
CA SER A 263 18.07 11.10 0.20
C SER A 263 19.29 10.39 -0.39
N PRO A 264 20.42 11.08 -0.65
CA PRO A 264 21.66 10.45 -1.12
C PRO A 264 22.33 9.60 -0.04
N THR A 265 21.89 9.71 1.21
CA THR A 265 22.40 8.93 2.35
C THR A 265 21.34 7.98 2.87
N PRO A 266 21.72 6.76 3.31
CA PRO A 266 20.79 5.87 3.97
C PRO A 266 20.16 6.53 5.20
N PRO A 267 18.88 6.23 5.51
CA PRO A 267 18.26 6.68 6.75
C PRO A 267 19.05 6.17 7.95
N ALA A 268 19.20 7.02 8.97
CA ALA A 268 19.86 6.63 10.21
C ALA A 268 19.01 5.61 10.98
N ALA A 269 19.67 4.67 11.64
CA ALA A 269 18.98 3.70 12.50
C ALA A 269 18.23 4.44 13.63
N GLY A 270 16.94 4.14 13.76
CA GLY A 270 16.06 4.70 14.80
C GLY A 270 16.25 4.03 16.15
N ALA A 271 15.75 4.68 17.21
CA ALA A 271 15.51 3.98 18.47
C ALA A 271 14.32 3.02 18.30
N PRO A 272 14.30 1.88 19.02
CA PRO A 272 13.15 0.98 19.12
C PRO A 272 11.83 1.72 19.34
N THR A 273 10.81 1.43 18.55
CA THR A 273 9.43 1.88 18.78
C THR A 273 8.43 0.75 18.56
N CYS A 274 7.26 0.87 19.19
CA CYS A 274 6.22 -0.16 19.15
C CYS A 274 5.50 -0.35 17.79
N ARG A 275 5.96 0.33 16.73
CA ARG A 275 5.30 0.38 15.40
C ARG A 275 6.31 0.40 14.26
N ASP A 276 7.56 -0.01 14.55
CA ASP A 276 8.65 -0.01 13.57
C ASP A 276 8.78 -1.33 12.80
N ARG A 277 7.93 -2.31 13.11
CA ARG A 277 7.82 -3.63 12.46
C ARG A 277 9.03 -4.53 12.67
N VAL A 278 9.80 -4.28 13.72
CA VAL A 278 10.95 -5.08 14.11
C VAL A 278 10.83 -5.42 15.59
N LYS A 279 10.83 -6.72 15.93
CA LYS A 279 10.89 -7.13 17.34
C LYS A 279 12.17 -6.60 18.00
N ASN A 280 12.06 -5.59 18.85
CA ASN A 280 13.18 -4.95 19.51
C ASN A 280 12.77 -4.36 20.88
N GLY A 281 13.66 -3.58 21.52
CA GLY A 281 13.36 -3.02 22.84
C GLY A 281 13.03 -4.07 23.90
N ASP A 282 11.89 -3.91 24.58
CA ASP A 282 11.34 -4.88 25.54
C ASP A 282 10.11 -5.65 25.02
N GLU A 283 9.88 -5.62 23.70
CA GLU A 283 8.78 -6.32 23.05
C GLU A 283 8.88 -7.83 23.16
N THR A 284 7.75 -8.50 23.35
CA THR A 284 7.70 -9.96 23.40
C THR A 284 7.43 -10.59 22.05
N ASP A 285 6.72 -9.90 21.15
CA ASP A 285 6.62 -10.21 19.71
C ASP A 285 6.73 -8.91 18.90
N VAL A 286 6.84 -8.98 17.57
CA VAL A 286 7.01 -7.79 16.71
C VAL A 286 5.93 -6.76 17.01
N ASP A 287 6.34 -5.56 17.41
CA ASP A 287 5.44 -4.44 17.70
C ASP A 287 4.37 -4.81 18.74
N CYS A 288 4.63 -5.64 19.78
CA CYS A 288 3.69 -5.87 20.89
C CYS A 288 4.32 -6.50 22.16
N GLY A 289 3.63 -6.34 23.28
CA GLY A 289 4.06 -6.80 24.62
C GLY A 289 5.12 -5.89 25.26
N GLY A 290 5.50 -6.18 26.50
CA GLY A 290 6.42 -5.33 27.26
C GLY A 290 5.83 -3.94 27.51
N SER A 291 6.49 -2.90 26.99
CA SER A 291 6.01 -1.51 27.06
C SER A 291 5.04 -1.12 25.94
N CYS A 292 4.85 -1.99 24.95
CA CYS A 292 3.98 -1.77 23.80
C CYS A 292 2.54 -2.24 24.06
N GLN A 293 1.66 -2.07 23.06
CA GLN A 293 0.29 -2.61 23.15
C GLN A 293 0.28 -4.13 23.28
N THR A 294 -0.79 -4.66 23.85
CA THR A 294 -0.97 -6.09 24.07
C THR A 294 -1.00 -6.87 22.75
N CYS A 295 -0.35 -8.02 22.76
CA CYS A 295 -0.27 -8.94 21.66
C CYS A 295 -1.57 -9.72 21.45
N TRP A 296 -1.89 -9.95 20.17
CA TRP A 296 -2.94 -10.87 19.74
C TRP A 296 -2.65 -12.33 20.15
N ALA A 297 -3.67 -13.18 20.05
CA ALA A 297 -3.52 -14.63 20.22
C ALA A 297 -2.39 -15.22 19.36
N SER A 298 -1.73 -16.25 19.87
CA SER A 298 -0.59 -16.96 19.26
C SER A 298 0.70 -16.15 19.10
N LYS A 299 0.72 -14.87 19.46
CA LYS A 299 1.96 -14.09 19.56
C LYS A 299 2.73 -14.47 20.81
N THR A 300 4.03 -14.20 20.77
CA THR A 300 4.98 -14.48 21.84
C THR A 300 4.75 -13.55 23.03
N CYS A 301 4.79 -14.09 24.24
CA CYS A 301 4.62 -13.33 25.48
C CYS A 301 5.58 -13.85 26.56
N SER A 302 5.85 -13.01 27.57
CA SER A 302 6.63 -13.35 28.76
C SER A 302 5.79 -13.27 30.03
N VAL A 303 4.78 -12.39 30.06
CA VAL A 303 3.87 -12.20 31.18
C VAL A 303 2.42 -12.11 30.69
N PRO A 304 1.43 -12.40 31.56
CA PRO A 304 0.01 -12.22 31.27
C PRO A 304 -0.34 -10.87 30.65
N ALA A 305 0.27 -9.79 31.16
CA ALA A 305 0.01 -8.42 30.72
C ALA A 305 0.47 -8.13 29.27
N ASP A 306 1.28 -9.00 28.67
CA ASP A 306 1.65 -8.88 27.25
C ASP A 306 0.49 -9.26 26.32
N CYS A 307 -0.52 -9.98 26.81
CA CYS A 307 -1.57 -10.57 26.00
C CYS A 307 -2.89 -9.83 26.17
N GLN A 308 -3.66 -9.70 25.08
CA GLN A 308 -5.02 -9.15 25.14
C GLN A 308 -5.89 -9.98 26.10
N SER A 309 -5.78 -11.31 26.01
CA SER A 309 -6.47 -12.27 26.90
C SER A 309 -6.01 -12.29 28.34
N GLN A 310 -4.99 -11.50 28.71
CA GLN A 310 -4.36 -11.57 30.03
C GLN A 310 -3.86 -12.98 30.39
N VAL A 311 -3.61 -13.84 29.38
CA VAL A 311 -3.12 -15.20 29.59
C VAL A 311 -1.94 -15.49 28.66
N CYS A 312 -0.76 -15.55 29.27
CA CYS A 312 0.46 -16.03 28.63
C CYS A 312 0.73 -17.47 29.07
N ALA A 313 0.61 -18.43 28.17
CA ALA A 313 0.81 -19.85 28.46
C ALA A 313 1.66 -20.52 27.38
N GLY A 314 2.76 -21.16 27.78
CA GLY A 314 3.71 -21.75 26.84
C GLY A 314 4.36 -20.72 25.93
N ASP A 315 4.72 -19.56 26.48
CA ASP A 315 5.33 -18.41 25.78
C ASP A 315 4.49 -17.88 24.60
N ARG A 316 3.18 -18.09 24.68
CA ARG A 316 2.19 -17.71 23.68
C ARG A 316 0.94 -17.13 24.32
N CYS A 317 0.42 -16.05 23.74
CA CYS A 317 -0.88 -15.52 24.13
C CYS A 317 -1.99 -16.49 23.74
N LEU A 318 -2.86 -16.82 24.69
CA LEU A 318 -4.01 -17.67 24.39
C LEU A 318 -5.11 -16.87 23.68
N VAL A 319 -5.96 -17.60 22.96
CA VAL A 319 -7.16 -17.05 22.33
C VAL A 319 -8.09 -16.52 23.42
N PRO A 320 -8.60 -15.27 23.29
CA PRO A 320 -9.68 -14.71 24.09
C PRO A 320 -10.86 -15.65 24.32
N THR A 321 -11.47 -15.63 25.50
CA THR A 321 -12.64 -16.46 25.81
C THR A 321 -13.82 -15.61 26.26
N CYS A 322 -15.05 -16.03 25.91
CA CYS A 322 -16.28 -15.32 26.25
C CYS A 322 -16.69 -15.40 27.74
N SER A 323 -15.75 -15.55 28.67
CA SER A 323 -16.01 -15.75 30.10
C SER A 323 -14.80 -15.49 31.01
N ASP A 324 -13.78 -14.80 30.52
CA ASP A 324 -12.57 -14.49 31.29
C ASP A 324 -12.61 -13.13 32.01
N GLY A 325 -13.69 -12.36 31.83
CA GLY A 325 -13.91 -11.10 32.54
C GLY A 325 -13.12 -9.94 31.97
N VAL A 326 -12.48 -10.11 30.82
CA VAL A 326 -11.79 -9.07 30.06
C VAL A 326 -12.64 -8.74 28.85
N ARG A 327 -12.53 -7.51 28.33
CA ARG A 327 -13.05 -7.20 27.01
C ARG A 327 -11.88 -7.23 26.05
N ASP A 328 -11.83 -8.24 25.22
CA ASP A 328 -10.76 -8.48 24.27
C ASP A 328 -11.30 -9.21 23.03
N GLY A 329 -10.40 -9.63 22.14
CA GLY A 329 -10.82 -10.36 20.96
C GLY A 329 -11.75 -9.51 20.10
N TYR A 330 -12.89 -10.09 19.72
CA TYR A 330 -13.91 -9.39 18.96
C TYR A 330 -15.18 -9.09 19.78
N GLU A 331 -15.03 -9.01 21.10
CA GLU A 331 -16.12 -8.70 22.03
C GLU A 331 -16.53 -7.23 21.98
N SER A 332 -17.84 -6.98 21.90
CA SER A 332 -18.34 -5.61 21.91
C SER A 332 -18.51 -5.03 23.32
N ASP A 333 -18.65 -5.88 24.33
CA ASP A 333 -18.49 -5.57 25.76
C ASP A 333 -17.91 -6.82 26.48
N VAL A 334 -17.49 -6.69 27.74
CA VAL A 334 -16.85 -7.77 28.52
C VAL A 334 -17.65 -9.08 28.44
N ASP A 335 -17.03 -10.13 27.93
CA ASP A 335 -17.54 -11.50 27.79
C ASP A 335 -18.79 -11.63 26.89
N CYS A 336 -19.07 -10.68 25.99
CA CYS A 336 -20.27 -10.72 25.15
C CYS A 336 -20.13 -10.00 23.79
N GLY A 337 -21.05 -10.33 22.88
CA GLY A 337 -21.08 -9.82 21.51
C GLY A 337 -20.17 -10.59 20.56
N GLY A 338 -20.35 -10.39 19.25
CA GLY A 338 -19.57 -11.14 18.27
C GLY A 338 -19.91 -12.62 18.22
N LYS A 339 -18.88 -13.49 18.29
CA LYS A 339 -19.08 -14.94 18.46
C LYS A 339 -19.56 -15.33 19.85
N CYS A 340 -19.44 -14.44 20.83
CA CYS A 340 -19.87 -14.68 22.20
C CYS A 340 -21.40 -14.58 22.34
N GLY A 341 -21.91 -14.88 23.53
CA GLY A 341 -23.33 -14.71 23.82
C GLY A 341 -23.75 -13.24 23.66
N PRO A 342 -25.03 -12.96 23.37
CA PRO A 342 -25.49 -11.59 23.25
C PRO A 342 -25.39 -10.84 24.59
N CYS A 343 -24.92 -9.61 24.52
CA CYS A 343 -24.85 -8.65 25.60
C CYS A 343 -26.24 -8.25 26.13
N ALA A 344 -26.29 -7.97 27.43
CA ALA A 344 -27.48 -7.46 28.11
C ALA A 344 -27.76 -6.00 27.75
N ALA A 345 -28.97 -5.50 28.07
CA ALA A 345 -29.30 -4.09 27.89
C ALA A 345 -28.31 -3.16 28.64
N GLY A 346 -27.94 -2.05 28.01
CA GLY A 346 -26.98 -1.06 28.50
C GLY A 346 -25.51 -1.39 28.25
N LYS A 347 -25.21 -2.57 27.69
CA LYS A 347 -23.85 -2.98 27.30
C LYS A 347 -23.48 -2.43 25.92
N ALA A 348 -22.19 -2.27 25.67
CA ALA A 348 -21.69 -1.85 24.37
C ALA A 348 -21.98 -2.91 23.29
N CYS A 349 -22.16 -2.45 22.06
CA CYS A 349 -22.46 -3.31 20.91
C CYS A 349 -21.89 -2.72 19.62
N ALA A 350 -21.45 -3.57 18.70
CA ALA A 350 -21.02 -3.18 17.36
C ALA A 350 -22.14 -3.42 16.32
N ALA A 351 -23.00 -4.41 16.57
CA ALA A 351 -24.12 -4.77 15.70
C ALA A 351 -25.36 -5.18 16.52
N ASP A 352 -26.54 -5.13 15.90
CA ASP A 352 -27.82 -5.47 16.56
C ASP A 352 -27.81 -6.82 17.29
N ARG A 353 -27.22 -7.83 16.65
CA ARG A 353 -27.11 -9.20 17.16
C ARG A 353 -26.21 -9.34 18.39
N ASP A 354 -25.35 -8.36 18.65
CA ASP A 354 -24.58 -8.34 19.88
C ASP A 354 -25.51 -8.15 21.07
N CYS A 355 -26.75 -7.70 20.88
CA CYS A 355 -27.68 -7.42 21.95
C CYS A 355 -28.73 -8.52 22.09
N ALA A 356 -29.07 -8.87 23.33
CA ALA A 356 -30.14 -9.83 23.60
C ALA A 356 -31.50 -9.37 23.05
N SER A 357 -31.67 -8.06 22.84
CA SER A 357 -32.84 -7.44 22.23
C SER A 357 -32.82 -7.42 20.69
N ASN A 358 -31.72 -7.85 20.06
CA ASN A 358 -31.43 -7.64 18.63
C ASN A 358 -31.52 -6.16 18.22
N ARG A 359 -31.09 -5.26 19.11
CA ARG A 359 -31.09 -3.83 18.83
C ARG A 359 -29.89 -3.16 19.50
N CYS A 360 -28.98 -2.71 18.65
CA CYS A 360 -27.82 -1.93 19.01
C CYS A 360 -28.08 -0.48 18.58
N ASP A 361 -28.21 0.42 19.55
CA ASP A 361 -28.30 1.85 19.25
C ASP A 361 -26.89 2.39 18.97
N ASN A 362 -26.33 2.10 17.78
CA ASN A 362 -25.01 2.55 17.32
C ASN A 362 -25.08 3.68 16.28
N GLY A 363 -23.95 4.38 16.13
CA GLY A 363 -23.67 5.28 15.01
C GLY A 363 -22.72 4.62 14.00
N VAL A 364 -22.59 5.21 12.81
CA VAL A 364 -21.63 4.73 11.80
C VAL A 364 -20.20 4.83 12.37
N GLY A 365 -19.49 3.70 12.46
CA GLY A 365 -18.09 3.64 12.86
C GLY A 365 -17.80 3.78 14.36
N SER A 366 -18.81 3.64 15.23
CA SER A 366 -18.62 3.63 16.69
C SER A 366 -19.52 2.61 17.36
N LEU A 367 -19.09 2.13 18.53
CA LEU A 367 -19.92 1.22 19.33
C LEU A 367 -21.18 1.93 19.82
N GLY A 368 -22.29 1.23 19.77
CA GLY A 368 -23.56 1.63 20.36
C GLY A 368 -23.77 1.02 21.73
N ASN A 369 -25.02 1.10 22.20
CA ASN A 369 -25.47 0.40 23.40
C ASN A 369 -26.68 -0.48 23.10
N CYS A 370 -26.76 -1.63 23.76
CA CYS A 370 -27.92 -2.51 23.69
C CYS A 370 -29.14 -1.88 24.34
N SER A 371 -30.22 -1.74 23.59
CA SER A 371 -31.47 -1.09 24.04
C SER A 371 -32.47 -2.07 24.63
#